data_AF-A0A9E7N7B7-F1
#
_entry.id   AF-A0A9E7N7B7-F1
#
_cell.length_a   1.000
_cell.length_b   1.000
_cell.length_c   1.000
_cell.angle_alpha   90.00
_cell.angle_beta   90.00
_cell.angle_gamma   90.00
#
_symmetry.space_group_name_H-M   'P 1'
#
loop_
_entity.id
_entity.type
_entity.pdbx_description
1 polymer ?
#
loop_
_entity_poly.entity_id
_entity_poly.type
_entity_poly.pdbx_seq_one_letter_code
_entity_poly.pdbx_strand_id
1 'polypeptide(L)'
;MKIIPDLEVEFEEIEFDEFSRACDLVEEYFGEAIDDVALHAPVSRRQLVAVLARAQLSGRQLAIDRLTDEGEMVYQSNDETLLWLDGDFWLDMRGLHHLSPDEGRAAREVHRRLIEAIDGDVPYYNRERDPFVLIERRPDGV
;
A
#
# COMPACT_ATOMS: atom_id res chain seq x y z
N MET A 1 -23.55 4.67 34.70
CA MET A 1 -23.52 4.91 33.24
C MET A 1 -22.13 5.43 32.92
N LYS A 2 -21.24 4.57 32.40
CA LYS A 2 -19.88 4.99 32.04
C LYS A 2 -19.96 5.73 30.71
N ILE A 3 -19.53 6.99 30.73
CA ILE A 3 -19.31 7.78 29.53
C ILE A 3 -18.01 7.26 28.94
N ILE A 4 -18.06 6.72 27.72
CA ILE A 4 -16.87 6.38 26.94
C ILE A 4 -16.38 7.73 26.38
N PRO A 5 -15.15 8.18 26.68
CA PRO A 5 -14.65 9.42 26.11
C PRO A 5 -14.49 9.23 24.61
N ASP A 6 -14.87 10.26 23.85
CA ASP A 6 -14.65 10.36 22.42
C ASP A 6 -13.21 9.95 22.09
N LEU A 7 -13.08 8.88 21.32
CA LEU A 7 -11.82 8.54 20.66
C LEU A 7 -11.68 9.60 19.56
N GLU A 8 -11.05 10.73 19.89
CA GLU A 8 -10.55 11.66 18.89
C GLU A 8 -9.50 10.88 18.06
N VAL A 9 -9.96 10.31 16.96
CA VAL A 9 -9.07 9.93 15.88
C VAL A 9 -8.59 11.27 15.31
N GLU A 10 -7.41 11.70 15.75
CA GLU A 10 -6.69 12.79 15.09
C GLU A 10 -6.43 12.31 13.66
N PHE A 11 -7.27 12.76 12.72
CA PHE A 11 -6.95 12.70 11.31
C PHE A 11 -5.79 13.66 11.13
N GLU A 12 -4.57 13.15 11.30
CA GLU A 12 -3.35 13.89 10.98
C GLU A 12 -3.51 14.31 9.52
N GLU A 13 -3.73 15.60 9.31
CA GLU A 13 -3.92 16.20 8.00
C GLU A 13 -2.59 16.03 7.28
N ILE A 14 -2.46 14.94 6.51
CA ILE A 14 -1.27 14.66 5.70
C ILE A 14 -0.98 15.93 4.94
N GLU A 15 0.16 16.56 5.23
CA GLU A 15 0.49 17.81 4.56
C GLU A 15 0.50 17.52 3.05
N PHE A 16 -0.10 18.40 2.25
CA PHE A 16 -0.21 18.23 0.80
C PHE A 16 1.15 17.89 0.15
N ASP A 17 2.23 18.41 0.71
CA ASP A 17 3.62 18.13 0.35
C ASP A 17 4.01 16.65 0.57
N GLU A 18 3.53 16.01 1.63
CA GLU A 18 3.75 14.59 1.88
C GLU A 18 3.00 13.70 0.87
N PHE A 19 1.74 14.01 0.56
CA PHE A 19 1.00 13.27 -0.45
C PHE A 19 1.59 13.41 -1.86
N SER A 20 2.00 14.63 -2.25
CA SER A 20 2.68 14.87 -3.53
C SER A 20 3.95 14.03 -3.63
N ARG A 21 4.78 14.03 -2.58
CA ARG A 21 6.03 13.26 -2.55
C ARG A 21 5.78 11.75 -2.55
N ALA A 22 4.70 11.30 -1.93
CA ALA A 22 4.28 9.90 -2.02
C ALA A 22 3.86 9.53 -3.45
N CYS A 23 3.18 10.43 -4.18
CA CYS A 23 2.87 10.22 -5.59
C CYS A 23 4.14 10.09 -6.43
N ASP A 24 5.10 11.02 -6.27
CA ASP A 24 6.37 10.99 -7.01
C ASP A 24 7.13 9.68 -6.74
N LEU A 25 7.22 9.26 -5.48
CA LEU A 25 7.87 8.00 -5.09
C LEU A 25 7.19 6.77 -5.71
N VAL A 26 5.86 6.74 -5.70
CA VAL A 26 5.07 5.66 -6.30
C VAL A 26 5.24 5.61 -7.81
N GLU A 27 5.26 6.78 -8.48
CA GLU A 27 5.47 6.84 -9.92
C GLU A 27 6.86 6.40 -10.33
N GLU A 28 7.89 6.77 -9.57
CA GLU A 28 9.27 6.34 -9.80
C GLU A 28 9.41 4.82 -9.61
N TYR A 29 8.83 4.29 -8.52
CA TYR A 29 9.04 2.90 -8.15
C TYR A 29 8.16 1.91 -8.92
N PHE A 30 6.87 2.20 -9.06
CA PHE A 30 5.89 1.29 -9.65
C PHE A 30 5.53 1.62 -11.10
N GLY A 31 6.20 2.59 -11.74
CA GLY A 31 5.78 3.18 -13.02
C GLY A 31 5.36 2.17 -14.08
N GLU A 32 6.20 1.17 -14.37
CA GLU A 32 5.89 0.13 -15.37
C GLU A 32 4.69 -0.75 -14.96
N ALA A 33 4.64 -1.19 -13.70
CA ALA A 33 3.54 -2.01 -13.20
C ALA A 33 2.21 -1.24 -13.18
N ILE A 34 2.24 0.05 -12.87
CA ILE A 34 1.09 0.96 -12.94
C ILE A 34 0.58 1.06 -14.37
N ASP A 35 1.48 1.29 -15.34
CA ASP A 35 1.10 1.42 -16.74
C ASP A 35 0.42 0.14 -17.24
N ASP A 36 1.00 -1.03 -16.94
CA ASP A 36 0.43 -2.31 -17.36
C ASP A 36 -0.92 -2.62 -16.71
N VAL A 37 -1.10 -2.31 -15.42
CA VAL A 37 -2.38 -2.55 -14.73
C VAL A 37 -3.45 -1.58 -15.24
N ALA A 38 -3.10 -0.31 -15.44
CA ALA A 38 -4.02 0.71 -15.94
C ALA A 38 -4.50 0.44 -17.38
N LEU A 39 -3.76 -0.35 -18.17
CA LEU A 39 -4.22 -0.81 -19.50
C LEU A 39 -5.44 -1.74 -19.44
N HIS A 40 -5.63 -2.44 -18.32
CA HIS A 40 -6.62 -3.52 -18.20
C HIS A 40 -7.65 -3.30 -17.10
N ALA A 41 -7.44 -2.31 -16.23
CA ALA A 41 -8.34 -1.97 -15.14
C ALA A 41 -9.19 -0.73 -15.47
N PRO A 42 -10.43 -0.63 -14.97
CA PRO A 42 -11.29 0.54 -15.16
C PRO A 42 -10.91 1.71 -14.23
N VAL A 43 -9.61 2.00 -14.11
CA VAL A 43 -9.04 3.08 -13.32
C VAL A 43 -7.94 3.78 -14.12
N SER A 44 -7.91 5.10 -14.08
CA SER A 44 -6.85 5.84 -14.75
C SER A 44 -5.52 5.70 -14.01
N ARG A 45 -4.41 5.82 -14.76
CA ARG A 45 -3.05 5.87 -14.20
C ARG A 45 -2.95 6.82 -12.99
N ARG A 46 -3.47 8.05 -13.13
CA ARG A 46 -3.45 9.06 -12.04
C ARG A 46 -4.22 8.64 -10.81
N GLN A 47 -5.38 7.99 -10.98
CA GLN A 47 -6.13 7.45 -9.84
C GLN A 47 -5.33 6.34 -9.16
N LEU A 48 -4.74 5.43 -9.94
CA LEU A 48 -3.95 4.34 -9.39
C LEU A 48 -2.73 4.85 -8.59
N VAL A 49 -2.02 5.85 -9.12
CA VAL A 49 -0.94 6.55 -8.39
C VAL A 49 -1.45 7.11 -7.06
N ALA A 50 -2.57 7.83 -7.07
CA ALA A 50 -3.13 8.41 -5.85
C ALA A 50 -3.53 7.36 -4.80
N VAL A 51 -4.06 6.21 -5.24
CA VAL A 51 -4.44 5.10 -4.35
C VAL A 51 -3.20 4.45 -3.74
N LEU A 52 -2.18 4.18 -4.54
CA LEU A 52 -0.91 3.61 -4.09
C LEU A 52 -0.20 4.57 -3.12
N ALA A 53 -0.20 5.88 -3.40
CA ALA A 53 0.37 6.88 -2.50
C ALA A 53 -0.33 6.90 -1.13
N ARG A 54 -1.66 6.81 -1.09
CA ARG A 54 -2.42 6.66 0.18
C ARG A 54 -2.04 5.38 0.91
N ALA A 55 -1.88 4.27 0.18
CA ALA A 55 -1.47 3.00 0.76
C ALA A 55 -0.06 3.09 1.39
N GLN A 56 0.88 3.77 0.74
CA GLN A 56 2.21 4.02 1.31
C GLN A 56 2.13 4.82 2.62
N LEU A 57 1.34 5.89 2.64
CA LEU A 57 1.20 6.75 3.82
C LEU A 57 0.55 6.00 4.98
N SER A 58 -0.54 5.28 4.72
CA SER A 58 -1.21 4.45 5.72
C SER A 58 -0.33 3.31 6.22
N GLY A 59 0.45 2.66 5.34
CA GLY A 59 1.42 1.64 5.73
C GLY A 59 2.52 2.18 6.65
N ARG A 60 3.04 3.38 6.37
CA ARG A 60 4.04 4.05 7.22
C ARG A 60 3.50 4.37 8.61
N GLN A 61 2.25 4.83 8.70
CA GLN A 61 1.60 5.16 9.97
C GLN A 61 1.38 3.93 10.87
N LEU A 62 1.15 2.75 10.27
CA LEU A 62 0.93 1.52 11.04
C LEU A 62 2.21 0.98 11.71
N ALA A 63 3.40 1.44 11.30
CA ALA A 63 4.71 0.91 11.65
C ALA A 63 4.96 -0.52 11.16
N ILE A 64 6.20 -0.79 10.72
CA ILE A 64 6.61 -2.08 10.11
C ILE A 64 6.37 -3.27 11.05
N ASP A 65 6.56 -3.08 12.35
CA ASP A 65 6.36 -4.13 13.36
C ASP A 65 4.92 -4.63 13.38
N ARG A 66 3.91 -3.75 13.21
CA ARG A 66 2.51 -4.19 13.08
C ARG A 66 2.22 -4.86 11.75
N LEU A 67 2.78 -4.36 10.66
CA LEU A 67 2.58 -4.95 9.33
C LEU A 67 3.17 -6.37 9.25
N THR A 68 4.24 -6.64 9.99
CA THR A 68 4.89 -7.95 10.07
C THR A 68 4.23 -8.88 11.09
N ASP A 69 3.60 -8.36 12.14
CA ASP A 69 2.72 -9.14 13.02
C ASP A 69 1.43 -9.59 12.29
N GLU A 70 1.02 -8.86 11.26
CA GLU A 70 -0.18 -9.10 10.45
C GLU A 70 0.11 -9.75 9.08
N GLY A 71 1.31 -10.31 8.87
CA GLY A 71 1.65 -10.95 7.59
C GLY A 71 2.97 -11.70 7.55
N GLU A 72 3.32 -12.19 6.37
CA GLU A 72 4.59 -12.83 6.06
C GLU A 72 5.49 -11.87 5.28
N MET A 73 6.65 -11.54 5.84
CA MET A 73 7.67 -10.78 5.13
C MET A 73 8.40 -11.68 4.13
N VAL A 74 8.28 -11.34 2.85
CA VAL A 74 8.90 -12.07 1.74
C VAL A 74 10.30 -11.56 1.48
N TYR A 75 10.46 -10.24 1.51
CA TYR A 75 11.72 -9.57 1.21
C TYR A 75 11.82 -8.24 1.96
N GLN A 76 13.04 -7.89 2.35
CA GLN A 76 13.35 -6.59 2.93
C GLN A 76 14.73 -6.14 2.49
N SER A 77 14.80 -4.86 2.14
CA SER A 77 16.04 -4.13 1.89
C SER A 77 15.98 -2.77 2.57
N ASN A 78 17.02 -1.95 2.37
CA ASN A 78 17.01 -0.56 2.84
C ASN A 78 16.00 0.32 2.07
N ASP A 79 15.54 -0.13 0.91
CA ASP A 79 14.68 0.66 0.01
C ASP A 79 13.23 0.19 0.04
N GLU A 80 12.96 -1.03 0.49
CA GLU A 80 11.60 -1.60 0.45
C GLU A 80 11.41 -2.78 1.40
N THR A 81 10.15 -3.03 1.74
CA THR A 81 9.68 -4.23 2.43
C THR A 81 8.48 -4.81 1.69
N LEU A 82 8.53 -6.11 1.37
CA LEU A 82 7.48 -6.84 0.65
C LEU A 82 6.81 -7.85 1.59
N LEU A 83 5.48 -7.80 1.62
CA LEU A 83 4.67 -8.52 2.60
C LEU A 83 3.48 -9.19 1.92
N TRP A 84 3.19 -10.42 2.34
CA TRP A 84 1.87 -11.03 2.19
C TRP A 84 1.11 -10.82 3.50
N LEU A 85 0.17 -9.88 3.50
CA LEU A 85 -0.66 -9.58 4.67
C LEU A 85 -1.78 -10.61 4.84
N ASP A 86 -1.97 -11.06 6.08
CA ASP A 86 -3.06 -11.92 6.52
C ASP A 86 -4.35 -11.14 6.86
N GLY A 87 -4.24 -9.82 7.05
CA GLY A 87 -5.25 -8.97 7.66
C GLY A 87 -6.05 -8.04 6.74
N ASP A 88 -6.83 -7.17 7.38
CA ASP A 88 -7.84 -6.30 6.78
C ASP A 88 -7.28 -5.00 6.16
N PHE A 89 -5.95 -4.86 5.97
CA PHE A 89 -5.33 -3.60 5.53
C PHE A 89 -6.03 -2.96 4.33
N TRP A 90 -6.30 -3.73 3.26
CA TRP A 90 -6.98 -3.19 2.09
C TRP A 90 -8.48 -2.95 2.30
N LEU A 91 -9.11 -3.64 3.26
CA LEU A 91 -10.47 -3.37 3.68
C LEU A 91 -10.55 -2.06 4.47
N ASP A 92 -9.59 -1.82 5.37
CA ASP A 92 -9.45 -0.56 6.10
C ASP A 92 -9.14 0.59 5.15
N MET A 93 -8.21 0.40 4.20
CA MET A 93 -7.94 1.37 3.14
C MET A 93 -9.21 1.73 2.35
N ARG A 94 -10.04 0.74 2.04
CA ARG A 94 -11.31 0.96 1.35
C ARG A 94 -12.27 1.82 2.19
N GLY A 95 -12.35 1.55 3.49
CA GLY A 95 -13.17 2.32 4.42
C GLY A 95 -12.68 3.75 4.62
N LEU A 96 -11.39 3.90 4.94
CA LEU A 96 -10.73 5.16 5.27
C LEU A 96 -10.63 6.12 4.08
N HIS A 97 -10.27 5.59 2.91
CA HIS A 97 -10.02 6.41 1.71
C HIS A 97 -11.15 6.34 0.67
N HIS A 98 -12.28 5.72 1.03
CA HIS A 98 -13.46 5.56 0.17
C HIS A 98 -13.15 4.94 -1.20
N LEU A 99 -12.23 3.96 -1.24
CA LEU A 99 -11.83 3.33 -2.49
C LEU A 99 -13.02 2.58 -3.12
N SER A 100 -13.17 2.74 -4.43
CA SER A 100 -14.01 1.84 -5.21
C SER A 100 -13.41 0.42 -5.19
N PRO A 101 -14.24 -0.62 -5.44
CA PRO A 101 -13.73 -1.98 -5.56
C PRO A 101 -12.66 -2.13 -6.66
N ASP A 102 -12.76 -1.37 -7.74
CA ASP A 102 -11.79 -1.41 -8.84
C ASP A 102 -10.46 -0.77 -8.47
N GLU A 103 -10.48 0.36 -7.76
CA GLU A 103 -9.26 1.01 -7.25
C GLU A 103 -8.49 0.10 -6.30
N GLY A 104 -9.18 -0.52 -5.34
CA GLY A 104 -8.54 -1.47 -4.42
C GLY A 104 -7.96 -2.69 -5.13
N ARG A 105 -8.69 -3.26 -6.11
CA ARG A 105 -8.20 -4.40 -6.91
C ARG A 105 -6.98 -4.04 -7.74
N ALA A 106 -7.02 -2.90 -8.43
CA ALA A 106 -5.92 -2.46 -9.27
C ALA A 106 -4.65 -2.18 -8.45
N ALA A 107 -4.79 -1.49 -7.31
CA ALA A 107 -3.66 -1.22 -6.43
C ALA A 107 -3.02 -2.52 -5.92
N ARG A 108 -3.84 -3.45 -5.41
CA ARG A 108 -3.37 -4.78 -4.98
C ARG A 108 -2.66 -5.53 -6.10
N GLU A 109 -3.15 -5.45 -7.32
CA GLU A 109 -2.52 -6.12 -8.47
C GLU A 109 -1.14 -5.54 -8.81
N VAL A 110 -0.95 -4.22 -8.67
CA VAL A 110 0.38 -3.60 -8.80
C VAL A 110 1.35 -4.21 -7.78
N HIS A 111 0.96 -4.24 -6.50
CA HIS A 111 1.80 -4.83 -5.45
C HIS A 111 2.08 -6.33 -5.70
N ARG A 112 1.06 -7.10 -6.10
CA ARG A 112 1.16 -8.53 -6.36
C ARG A 112 2.25 -8.85 -7.38
N ARG A 113 2.28 -8.13 -8.50
CA ARG A 113 3.24 -8.39 -9.59
C ARG A 113 4.69 -8.25 -9.13
N LEU A 114 4.98 -7.30 -8.24
CA LEU A 114 6.33 -7.15 -7.70
C LEU A 114 6.69 -8.29 -6.75
N ILE A 115 5.77 -8.69 -5.88
CA ILE A 115 6.03 -9.79 -4.96
C ILE A 115 6.20 -11.11 -5.73
N GLU A 116 5.33 -11.40 -6.70
CA GLU A 116 5.44 -12.58 -7.56
C GLU A 116 6.72 -12.61 -8.40
N ALA A 117 7.24 -11.44 -8.81
CA ALA A 117 8.52 -11.37 -9.52
C ALA A 117 9.71 -11.79 -8.65
N ILE A 118 9.61 -11.70 -7.32
CA ILE A 118 10.67 -12.01 -6.36
C ILE A 118 10.46 -13.40 -5.71
N ASP A 119 9.24 -13.68 -5.25
CA ASP A 119 8.86 -14.92 -4.55
C ASP A 119 8.66 -16.10 -5.52
N GLY A 120 8.53 -15.82 -6.82
CA GLY A 120 8.25 -16.82 -7.84
C GLY A 120 6.77 -17.24 -7.86
N ASP A 121 6.50 -18.47 -8.31
CA ASP A 121 5.14 -18.97 -8.47
C ASP A 121 4.49 -19.18 -7.09
N VAL A 122 3.80 -18.14 -6.62
CA VAL A 122 3.18 -18.07 -5.30
C VAL A 122 2.26 -19.27 -5.10
N PRO A 123 2.49 -20.13 -4.09
CA PRO A 123 1.65 -21.28 -3.83
C PRO A 123 0.18 -20.87 -3.71
N TYR A 124 -0.74 -21.72 -4.18
CA TYR A 124 -2.18 -21.41 -4.26
C TYR A 124 -2.78 -20.84 -2.96
N TYR A 125 -2.26 -21.22 -1.79
CA TYR A 125 -2.71 -20.73 -0.48
C TYR A 125 -2.35 -19.25 -0.20
N ASN A 126 -1.32 -18.70 -0.83
CA ASN A 126 -0.93 -17.30 -0.66
C ASN A 126 -1.74 -16.35 -1.57
N ARG A 127 -2.55 -16.85 -2.51
CA ARG A 127 -3.42 -16.01 -3.35
C ARG A 127 -4.57 -15.34 -2.57
N GLU A 128 -4.93 -15.91 -1.43
CA GLU A 128 -5.96 -15.35 -0.53
C GLU A 128 -5.41 -14.20 0.32
N ARG A 129 -4.07 -14.10 0.45
CA ARG A 129 -3.39 -13.02 1.16
C ARG A 129 -3.29 -11.74 0.35
N ASP A 130 -3.12 -10.67 1.08
CA ASP A 130 -3.13 -9.32 0.54
C ASP A 130 -1.70 -8.84 0.27
N PRO A 131 -1.33 -8.54 -0.99
CA PRO A 131 0.00 -8.06 -1.31
C PRO A 131 0.19 -6.65 -0.79
N PHE A 132 1.33 -6.39 -0.18
CA PHE A 132 1.75 -5.03 0.16
C PHE A 132 3.25 -4.86 -0.02
N VAL A 133 3.62 -3.72 -0.60
CA VAL A 133 5.01 -3.31 -0.81
C VAL A 133 5.13 -1.94 -0.19
N LEU A 134 5.93 -1.82 0.85
CA LEU A 134 6.25 -0.56 1.50
C LEU A 134 7.58 -0.06 0.95
N ILE A 135 7.59 1.14 0.37
CA ILE A 135 8.82 1.77 -0.13
C ILE A 135 9.38 2.67 0.96
N GLU A 136 10.64 2.43 1.32
CA GLU A 136 11.38 3.30 2.20
C GLU A 136 11.77 4.57 1.47
N ARG A 137 11.50 5.71 2.12
CA ARG A 137 12.00 6.98 1.60
C ARG A 137 13.50 6.99 1.84
N ARG A 138 14.30 6.93 0.79
CA ARG A 138 15.72 7.29 0.95
C ARG A 138 15.77 8.70 1.53
N PRO A 139 16.43 8.91 2.68
CA PRO A 139 16.81 10.27 3.03
C PRO A 139 17.70 10.74 1.89
N ASP A 140 17.32 11.82 1.23
CA ASP A 140 18.19 12.50 0.27
C ASP A 140 19.57 12.63 0.93
N GLY A 141 20.58 12.03 0.30
CA GLY A 141 21.89 11.80 0.90
C GLY A 141 22.46 13.07 1.54
N VAL A 142 23.00 12.90 2.75
CA VAL A 142 23.93 13.85 3.39
C VAL A 142 25.16 14.07 2.51
#